data_AF-A0A832K965-F1
#
_entry.id   AF-A0A832K965-F1
#
_cell.length_a   1.000
_cell.length_b   1.000
_cell.length_c   1.000
_cell.angle_alpha   90.00
_cell.angle_beta   90.00
_cell.angle_gamma   90.00
#
_symmetry.space_group_name_H-M   'P 1'
#
loop_
_entity.id
_entity.type
_entity.pdbx_description
1 polymer ?
#
loop_
_entity_poly.entity_id
_entity_poly.type
_entity_poly.pdbx_seq_one_letter_code
_entity_poly.pdbx_strand_id
1 'polypeptide(L)'
;MKPRLIMCICTGECPGFKDLDLWRLVNYARNELDLEYVIVHPQLCVDDGDRFWSDYLRNDNRDVVYIVGGCDPRTQRKLFKEAFAEKGLDVERNLLPLDLRNLPTEEAMRKVEEAVEEAKKLMGKS
;
A
#
# COMPACT_ATOMS: atom_id res chain seq x y z
N MET A 1 -8.80 14.73 -2.08
CA MET A 1 -8.50 13.33 -2.47
C MET A 1 -7.97 12.61 -1.25
N LYS A 2 -8.30 11.34 -1.06
CA LYS A 2 -7.81 10.53 0.06
C LYS A 2 -6.78 9.50 -0.42
N PRO A 3 -5.78 9.13 0.41
CA PRO A 3 -4.86 8.05 0.08
C PRO A 3 -5.59 6.71 0.02
N ARG A 4 -4.97 5.72 -0.64
CA ARG A 4 -5.51 4.37 -0.80
C ARG A 4 -4.55 3.37 -0.15
N LEU A 5 -5.06 2.43 0.62
CA LEU A 5 -4.25 1.38 1.24
C LEU A 5 -4.40 0.07 0.48
N ILE A 6 -3.28 -0.57 0.17
CA ILE A 6 -3.24 -1.90 -0.43
C ILE A 6 -2.39 -2.80 0.47
N MET A 7 -2.99 -3.87 0.98
CA MET A 7 -2.32 -4.88 1.78
C MET A 7 -1.90 -6.05 0.88
N CYS A 8 -0.62 -6.38 0.91
CA CYS A 8 -0.02 -7.55 0.26
C CYS A 8 0.58 -8.46 1.31
N ILE A 9 -0.02 -9.63 1.52
CA ILE A 9 0.34 -10.53 2.64
C ILE A 9 1.05 -11.82 2.19
N CYS A 10 1.57 -11.86 0.95
CA CYS A 10 2.29 -13.02 0.39
C CYS A 10 1.51 -14.33 0.63
N THR A 11 0.32 -14.42 0.01
CA THR A 11 -0.67 -15.51 0.09
C THR A 11 -1.25 -15.79 1.48
N GLY A 12 -0.80 -15.09 2.52
CA GLY A 12 -1.15 -15.38 3.91
C GLY A 12 -0.28 -16.48 4.53
N GLU A 13 0.66 -17.03 3.77
CA GLU A 13 1.53 -18.13 4.20
C GLU A 13 2.92 -17.66 4.63
N CYS A 14 3.29 -16.41 4.31
CA CYS A 14 4.60 -15.88 4.67
C CYS A 14 4.76 -15.78 6.19
N PRO A 15 5.78 -16.44 6.79
CA PRO A 15 6.01 -16.40 8.24
C PRO A 15 6.24 -14.98 8.79
N GLY A 16 6.65 -14.05 7.93
CA GLY A 16 6.79 -12.65 8.28
C GLY A 16 5.47 -11.99 8.69
N PHE A 17 4.30 -12.51 8.33
CA PHE A 17 3.02 -11.91 8.73
C PHE A 17 2.28 -12.69 9.82
N LYS A 18 2.93 -13.70 10.43
CA LYS A 18 2.27 -14.60 11.40
C LYS A 18 1.67 -13.89 12.62
N ASP A 19 2.26 -12.77 13.04
CA ASP A 19 1.85 -11.99 14.23
C ASP A 19 0.88 -10.84 13.87
N LEU A 20 0.58 -10.70 12.57
CA LEU A 20 -0.32 -9.68 12.03
C LEU A 20 -1.71 -10.27 11.77
N ASP A 21 -2.71 -9.80 12.51
CA ASP A 21 -4.10 -10.00 12.16
C ASP A 21 -4.49 -9.02 11.06
N LEU A 22 -4.45 -9.52 9.82
CA LEU A 22 -4.78 -8.77 8.62
C LEU A 22 -6.18 -8.13 8.71
N TRP A 23 -7.17 -8.90 9.14
CA TRP A 23 -8.56 -8.44 9.11
C TRP A 23 -8.80 -7.38 10.17
N ARG A 24 -8.17 -7.52 11.33
CA ARG A 24 -8.22 -6.49 12.36
C ARG A 24 -7.54 -5.20 11.89
N LEU A 25 -6.37 -5.27 11.25
CA LEU A 25 -5.70 -4.10 10.65
C LEU A 25 -6.57 -3.43 9.57
N VAL A 26 -7.08 -4.19 8.62
CA VAL A 26 -7.88 -3.66 7.51
C VAL A 26 -9.19 -3.03 8.00
N ASN A 27 -9.86 -3.66 8.97
CA ASN A 27 -11.10 -3.12 9.55
C ASN A 27 -10.85 -1.86 10.38
N TYR A 28 -9.76 -1.79 11.13
CA TYR A 28 -9.34 -0.55 11.78
C TYR A 28 -9.07 0.55 10.74
N ALA A 29 -8.24 0.27 9.73
CA ALA A 29 -7.85 1.26 8.74
C ALA A 29 -9.06 1.85 7.98
N ARG A 30 -10.02 1.02 7.57
CA ARG A 30 -11.21 1.49 6.83
C ARG A 30 -12.21 2.29 7.66
N ASN A 31 -12.25 2.08 8.98
CA ASN A 31 -13.25 2.68 9.87
C ASN A 31 -12.71 3.93 10.56
N GLU A 32 -11.43 3.90 10.93
CA GLU A 32 -10.81 4.91 11.80
C GLU A 32 -9.92 5.89 11.03
N LEU A 33 -9.36 5.50 9.87
CA LEU A 33 -8.42 6.33 9.12
C LEU A 33 -9.07 7.00 7.91
N ASP A 34 -8.54 8.17 7.53
CA ASP A 34 -9.03 8.95 6.39
C ASP A 34 -8.51 8.42 5.04
N LEU A 35 -8.88 7.17 4.73
CA LEU A 35 -8.58 6.48 3.48
C LEU A 35 -9.76 6.57 2.50
N GLU A 36 -9.49 6.49 1.20
CA GLU A 36 -10.54 6.34 0.18
C GLU A 36 -11.18 4.94 0.29
N TYR A 37 -10.32 3.92 0.38
CA TYR A 37 -10.68 2.53 0.65
C TYR A 37 -9.40 1.70 0.91
N VAL A 38 -9.61 0.43 1.28
CA VAL A 38 -8.56 -0.57 1.49
C VAL A 38 -8.76 -1.73 0.52
N ILE A 39 -7.67 -2.19 -0.11
CA ILE A 39 -7.62 -3.41 -0.94
C ILE A 39 -6.75 -4.44 -0.24
N VAL A 40 -7.16 -5.70 -0.25
CA VAL A 40 -6.30 -6.84 0.09
C VAL A 40 -6.01 -7.59 -1.19
N HIS A 41 -4.75 -7.63 -1.58
CA HIS A 41 -4.29 -8.45 -2.70
C HIS A 41 -3.44 -9.61 -2.16
N PRO A 42 -3.68 -10.87 -2.58
CA PRO A 42 -2.93 -12.02 -2.06
C PRO A 42 -1.41 -11.85 -2.21
N GLN A 43 -0.95 -11.39 -3.37
CA GLN A 43 0.47 -11.18 -3.63
C GLN A 43 0.65 -10.19 -4.78
N LEU A 44 1.39 -9.09 -4.58
CA LEU A 44 1.60 -8.06 -5.62
C LEU A 44 2.87 -8.27 -6.45
N CYS A 45 3.76 -9.17 -6.04
CA CYS A 45 5.08 -9.35 -6.67
C CYS A 45 5.11 -10.48 -7.72
N VAL A 46 3.98 -10.73 -8.37
CA VAL A 46 3.73 -11.82 -9.31
C VAL A 46 2.86 -11.31 -10.47
N ASP A 47 2.74 -12.08 -11.55
CA ASP A 47 2.09 -11.66 -12.80
C ASP A 47 0.66 -11.12 -12.63
N ASP A 48 -0.15 -11.67 -11.73
CA ASP A 48 -1.50 -11.16 -11.47
C ASP A 48 -1.48 -9.85 -10.69
N GLY A 49 -0.50 -9.65 -9.80
CA GLY A 49 -0.20 -8.37 -9.15
C GLY A 49 0.21 -7.27 -10.15
N ASP A 50 1.02 -7.60 -11.15
CA ASP A 50 1.39 -6.66 -12.21
C ASP A 50 0.18 -6.26 -13.06
N ARG A 51 -0.68 -7.23 -13.42
CA ARG A 51 -1.95 -6.95 -14.12
C ARG A 51 -2.88 -6.10 -13.26
N PHE A 52 -2.99 -6.39 -11.97
CA PHE A 52 -3.75 -5.58 -11.03
C PHE A 52 -3.28 -4.12 -11.06
N TRP A 53 -1.97 -3.86 -10.96
CA TRP A 53 -1.47 -2.49 -11.04
C TRP A 53 -1.78 -1.83 -12.39
N SER A 54 -1.62 -2.54 -13.50
CA SER A 54 -1.90 -2.00 -14.83
C SER A 54 -3.38 -1.63 -15.03
N ASP A 55 -4.30 -2.42 -14.48
CA ASP A 55 -5.75 -2.15 -14.56
C ASP A 55 -6.19 -1.06 -13.58
N TYR A 56 -5.61 -1.08 -12.38
CA TYR A 56 -6.05 -0.25 -11.26
C TYR A 56 -5.49 1.18 -11.30
N LEU A 57 -4.23 1.35 -11.74
CA LEU A 57 -3.62 2.66 -11.88
C LEU A 57 -4.22 3.42 -13.07
N ARG A 58 -4.45 4.72 -12.88
CA ARG A 58 -5.06 5.60 -13.88
C ARG A 58 -4.24 6.86 -14.06
N ASN A 59 -4.21 7.38 -15.28
CA ASN A 59 -3.39 8.54 -15.66
C ASN A 59 -3.82 9.85 -14.96
N ASP A 60 -5.07 9.92 -14.49
CA ASP A 60 -5.65 11.04 -13.75
C ASP A 60 -5.36 11.01 -12.24
N ASN A 61 -4.76 9.94 -11.71
CA ASN A 61 -4.46 9.78 -10.29
C ASN A 61 -3.07 10.31 -9.89
N ARG A 62 -2.56 11.37 -10.53
CA ARG A 62 -1.22 11.93 -10.25
C ARG A 62 -1.05 12.47 -8.83
N ASP A 63 -2.14 12.96 -8.24
CA ASP A 63 -2.15 13.50 -6.88
C ASP A 63 -2.57 12.45 -5.84
N VAL A 64 -2.70 11.18 -6.22
CA VAL A 64 -3.06 10.10 -5.31
C VAL A 64 -1.79 9.41 -4.81
N VAL A 65 -1.74 9.19 -3.49
CA VAL A 65 -0.71 8.35 -2.86
C VAL A 65 -1.31 6.98 -2.52
N TYR A 66 -0.63 5.93 -2.97
CA TYR A 66 -0.91 4.52 -2.72
C TYR A 66 0.00 4.05 -1.59
N ILE A 67 -0.58 3.76 -0.44
CA ILE A 67 0.12 3.14 0.69
C ILE A 67 0.09 1.64 0.48
N VAL A 68 1.24 0.98 0.48
CA VAL A 68 1.31 -0.48 0.31
C VAL A 68 1.92 -1.12 1.55
N GLY A 69 1.10 -1.86 2.29
CA GLY A 69 1.54 -2.68 3.41
C GLY A 69 1.99 -4.05 2.92
N GLY A 70 3.28 -4.33 2.97
CA GLY A 70 3.83 -5.57 2.42
C GLY A 70 5.23 -5.89 2.96
N CYS A 71 6.12 -6.30 2.06
CA CYS A 71 7.49 -6.69 2.37
C CYS A 71 8.46 -5.49 2.30
N ASP A 72 9.72 -5.73 1.92
CA ASP A 72 10.76 -4.71 1.85
C ASP A 72 10.40 -3.52 0.93
N PRO A 73 10.46 -2.26 1.41
CA PRO A 73 10.10 -1.06 0.66
C PRO A 73 10.93 -0.80 -0.59
N ARG A 74 12.19 -1.25 -0.65
CA ARG A 74 13.04 -1.07 -1.85
C ARG A 74 12.59 -2.03 -2.95
N THR A 75 12.24 -3.26 -2.55
CA THR A 75 11.71 -4.30 -3.43
C THR A 75 10.37 -3.87 -4.02
N GLN A 76 9.45 -3.36 -3.19
CA GLN A 76 8.16 -2.84 -3.66
C GLN A 76 8.32 -1.74 -4.71
N ARG A 77 9.17 -0.73 -4.45
CA ARG A 77 9.47 0.33 -5.44
C ARG A 77 9.99 -0.24 -6.75
N LYS A 78 10.96 -1.15 -6.68
CA LYS A 78 11.57 -1.76 -7.87
C LYS A 78 10.53 -2.47 -8.73
N LEU A 79 9.66 -3.26 -8.11
CA LEU A 79 8.64 -4.06 -8.81
C LEU A 79 7.56 -3.17 -9.43
N PHE A 80 7.03 -2.20 -8.68
CA PHE A 80 5.87 -1.42 -9.14
C PHE A 80 6.24 -0.25 -10.05
N LYS A 81 7.54 0.07 -10.17
CA LYS A 81 8.03 1.25 -10.91
C LYS A 81 7.54 1.32 -12.34
N GLU A 82 7.56 0.20 -13.06
CA GLU A 82 7.17 0.16 -14.47
C GLU A 82 5.67 0.45 -14.64
N ALA A 83 4.81 -0.25 -13.88
CA ALA A 83 3.36 -0.03 -13.91
C ALA A 83 2.96 1.42 -13.56
N PHE A 84 3.66 2.05 -12.59
CA PHE A 84 3.44 3.47 -12.28
C PHE A 84 3.87 4.38 -13.44
N ALA A 85 5.05 4.14 -14.01
CA ALA A 85 5.59 4.93 -15.11
C ALA A 85 4.71 4.85 -16.38
N GLU A 86 4.18 3.67 -16.71
CA GLU A 86 3.26 3.46 -17.84
C GLU A 86 1.98 4.30 -17.73
N LYS A 87 1.54 4.62 -16.51
CA LYS A 87 0.39 5.51 -16.25
C LYS A 87 0.80 6.97 -16.03
N GLY A 88 2.07 7.31 -16.27
CA GLY A 88 2.60 8.66 -16.06
C GLY A 88 2.63 9.09 -14.58
N LEU A 89 2.73 8.13 -13.66
CA LEU A 89 2.90 8.33 -12.23
C LEU A 89 4.37 8.21 -11.84
N ASP A 90 4.77 8.92 -10.79
CA ASP A 90 6.11 8.82 -10.22
C ASP A 90 6.07 7.91 -9.00
N VAL A 91 6.71 6.75 -9.06
CA VAL A 91 6.70 5.79 -7.95
C VAL A 91 7.27 6.40 -6.66
N GLU A 92 8.19 7.37 -6.71
CA GLU A 92 8.73 7.99 -5.49
C GLU A 92 7.76 8.98 -4.85
N ARG A 93 6.79 9.50 -5.61
CA ARG A 93 5.76 10.43 -5.12
C ARG A 93 4.44 9.73 -4.82
N ASN A 94 4.05 8.79 -5.67
CA ASN A 94 2.75 8.14 -5.65
C ASN A 94 2.75 6.86 -4.82
N LEU A 95 3.89 6.24 -4.51
CA LEU A 95 3.95 5.03 -3.67
C LEU A 95 4.55 5.33 -2.29
N LEU A 96 3.82 4.94 -1.25
CA LEU A 96 4.31 4.93 0.14
C LEU A 96 4.36 3.46 0.63
N PRO A 97 5.48 2.76 0.42
CA PRO A 97 5.60 1.35 0.77
C PRO A 97 6.01 1.16 2.25
N LEU A 98 5.35 0.22 2.92
CA LEU A 98 5.58 -0.15 4.32
C LEU A 98 6.03 -1.61 4.40
N ASP A 99 7.08 -1.87 5.18
CA ASP A 99 7.37 -3.22 5.67
C ASP A 99 6.52 -3.49 6.90
N LEU A 100 5.60 -4.43 6.80
CA LEU A 100 4.74 -4.85 7.92
C LEU A 100 5.09 -6.26 8.42
N ARG A 101 6.20 -6.82 7.95
CA ARG A 101 6.66 -8.13 8.42
C ARG A 101 7.20 -8.05 9.84
N ASN A 102 6.98 -9.12 10.60
CA ASN A 102 7.37 -9.34 11.98
C ASN A 102 6.84 -8.27 12.95
N LEU A 103 5.76 -7.58 12.56
CA LEU A 103 5.08 -6.61 13.41
C LEU A 103 3.83 -7.24 14.02
N PRO A 104 3.61 -7.06 15.33
CA PRO A 104 2.30 -7.31 15.90
C PRO A 104 1.28 -6.32 15.34
N THR A 105 0.01 -6.71 15.36
CA THR A 105 -1.09 -5.93 14.78
C THR A 105 -1.14 -4.46 15.21
N GLU A 106 -0.96 -4.15 16.50
CA GLU A 106 -0.99 -2.76 17.01
C GLU A 106 0.12 -1.87 16.41
N GLU A 107 1.30 -2.45 16.21
CA GLU A 107 2.42 -1.72 15.64
C GLU A 107 2.22 -1.49 14.14
N ALA A 108 1.64 -2.47 13.45
CA ALA A 108 1.23 -2.30 12.06
C ALA A 108 0.14 -1.22 11.93
N MET A 109 -0.83 -1.16 12.84
CA MET A 109 -1.87 -0.12 12.87
C MET A 109 -1.27 1.28 12.99
N ARG A 110 -0.39 1.49 13.98
CA ARG A 110 0.35 2.75 14.15
C ARG A 110 1.14 3.14 12.91
N LYS A 111 1.84 2.19 12.29
CA LYS A 111 2.64 2.45 11.10
C LYS A 111 1.78 2.82 9.88
N VAL A 112 0.60 2.23 9.75
CA VAL A 112 -0.37 2.60 8.71
C VAL A 112 -0.98 3.98 9.01
N GLU A 113 -1.30 4.29 10.26
CA GLU A 113 -1.78 5.61 10.67
C GLU A 113 -0.77 6.72 10.34
N GLU A 114 0.50 6.54 10.72
CA GLU A 114 1.60 7.45 10.38
C GLU A 114 1.74 7.64 8.86
N ALA A 115 1.60 6.55 8.09
CA ALA A 115 1.66 6.58 6.64
C ALA A 115 0.48 7.32 6.01
N VAL A 116 -0.73 7.22 6.57
CA VAL A 116 -1.90 7.98 6.12
C VAL A 116 -1.67 9.48 6.30
N GLU A 117 -1.15 9.90 7.46
CA GLU A 117 -0.85 11.31 7.69
C GLU A 117 0.28 11.83 6.79
N GLU A 118 1.32 11.02 6.53
CA GLU A 118 2.37 11.39 5.59
C GLU A 118 1.84 11.49 4.15
N ALA A 119 1.01 10.54 3.74
CA ALA A 119 0.37 10.55 2.41
C ALA A 119 -0.47 11.81 2.22
N LYS A 120 -1.28 12.21 3.22
CA LYS A 120 -2.05 13.46 3.18
C LYS A 120 -1.17 14.69 3.00
N LYS A 121 0.00 14.76 3.67
CA LYS A 121 0.96 15.85 3.48
C LYS A 121 1.56 15.86 2.08
N LEU A 122 1.88 14.69 1.51
CA LEU A 122 2.40 14.59 0.15
C LEU A 122 1.35 15.04 -0.88
N MET A 123 0.09 14.69 -0.67
CA MET A 123 -1.04 15.06 -1.55
C MET A 123 -1.45 16.53 -1.40
N GLY A 124 -1.19 17.16 -0.25
CA GLY A 124 -1.51 18.56 0.02
C GLY A 124 -0.41 19.57 -0.34
N LYS A 125 0.74 19.11 -0.83
CA LYS A 125 1.87 19.97 -1.27
C LYS A 125 1.77 20.42 -2.73
N SER A 126 0.60 20.29 -3.36
CA SER A 126 0.34 20.67 -4.76
C SER A 126 -0.09 22.11 -4.91
#